data_AF-A0A2V7MDS0-F1
#
_entry.id   AF-A0A2V7MDS0-F1
#
_cell.length_a   1.000
_cell.length_b   1.000
_cell.length_c   1.000
_cell.angle_alpha   90.00
_cell.angle_beta   90.00
_cell.angle_gamma   90.00
#
_symmetry.space_group_name_H-M   'P 1'
#
loop_
_entity.id
_entity.type
_entity.pdbx_description
1 polymer ?
#
loop_
_entity_poly.entity_id
_entity_poly.type
_entity_poly.pdbx_seq_one_letter_code
_entity_poly.pdbx_strand_id
1 'polypeptide(L)'
;VSAPLRWDEVDAADPADFTLATMPQRFATLGDRHAGIDATPGSLEQLLELSARHEHEGLGDAPWPPHYKKQAGEPPRVQPSRARAAKLPLIEIGRAKRQQDALAGLKRWKARHRKAAAYLEPADVLVDRMRGRSSTWTRIRVNLRHVPPKLRPRQECLDPDEKTLESS
;
A
#
# COMPACT_ATOMS: atom_id res chain seq x y z
N VAL A 1 -19.12 -8.70 29.06
CA VAL A 1 -17.85 -8.52 29.81
C VAL A 1 -16.88 -9.59 29.32
N SER A 2 -15.60 -9.28 29.11
CA SER A 2 -14.61 -10.30 28.76
C SER A 2 -14.27 -11.12 30.01
N ALA A 3 -14.83 -12.32 30.14
CA ALA A 3 -14.70 -13.16 31.32
C ALA A 3 -13.58 -14.21 31.17
N PRO A 4 -12.66 -14.33 32.14
CA PRO A 4 -11.73 -15.45 32.22
C PRO A 4 -12.46 -16.78 32.41
N LEU A 5 -12.03 -17.81 31.69
CA LEU A 5 -12.61 -19.16 31.70
C LEU A 5 -11.50 -20.20 31.87
N ARG A 6 -11.85 -21.37 32.41
CA ARG A 6 -11.05 -22.58 32.22
C ARG A 6 -11.36 -23.22 30.87
N TRP A 7 -10.43 -24.03 30.38
CA TRP A 7 -10.57 -24.70 29.08
C TRP A 7 -11.79 -25.61 28.98
N ASP A 8 -12.17 -26.28 30.06
CA ASP A 8 -13.37 -27.14 30.14
C ASP A 8 -14.69 -26.36 30.10
N GLU A 9 -14.65 -25.04 30.35
CA GLU A 9 -15.84 -24.18 30.30
C GLU A 9 -16.11 -23.65 28.88
N VAL A 10 -15.11 -23.65 27.98
CA VAL A 10 -15.16 -22.92 26.69
C VAL A 10 -16.28 -23.42 25.78
N ASP A 11 -16.46 -24.73 25.65
CA ASP A 11 -17.43 -25.31 24.72
C ASP A 11 -18.89 -25.04 25.11
N ALA A 12 -19.14 -24.80 26.40
CA ALA A 12 -20.48 -24.60 26.95
C ALA A 12 -20.78 -23.13 27.31
N ALA A 13 -19.81 -22.23 27.17
CA ALA A 13 -19.95 -20.85 27.59
C ALA A 13 -20.81 -20.03 26.61
N ASP A 14 -21.85 -19.36 27.12
CA ASP A 14 -22.53 -18.29 26.39
C ASP A 14 -21.94 -16.93 26.78
N PRO A 15 -21.37 -16.15 25.84
CA PRO A 15 -20.87 -14.80 26.12
C PRO A 15 -21.91 -13.87 26.77
N ALA A 16 -23.21 -14.09 26.52
CA ALA A 16 -24.30 -13.29 27.09
C ALA A 16 -24.44 -13.45 28.61
N ASP A 17 -24.00 -14.57 29.18
CA ASP A 17 -24.04 -14.82 30.63
C ASP A 17 -23.05 -13.94 31.41
N PHE A 18 -22.06 -13.37 30.71
CA PHE A 18 -21.00 -12.57 31.32
C PHE A 18 -21.30 -11.08 31.22
N THR A 19 -22.03 -10.57 32.21
CA THR A 19 -22.43 -9.16 32.30
C THR A 19 -21.78 -8.48 33.51
N LEU A 20 -21.89 -7.15 33.57
CA LEU A 20 -21.43 -6.40 34.75
C LEU A 20 -22.19 -6.81 36.03
N ALA A 21 -23.44 -7.26 35.90
CA ALA A 21 -24.26 -7.68 37.03
C ALA A 21 -23.93 -9.10 37.52
N THR A 22 -23.58 -10.02 36.61
CA THR A 22 -23.40 -11.45 36.92
C THR A 22 -21.95 -11.80 37.32
N MET A 23 -20.96 -11.05 36.81
CA MET A 23 -19.54 -11.36 37.04
C MET A 23 -19.08 -11.29 38.51
N PRO A 24 -19.53 -10.34 39.36
CA PRO A 24 -19.11 -10.32 40.77
C PRO A 24 -19.47 -11.60 41.53
N GLN A 25 -20.69 -12.12 41.34
CA GLN A 25 -21.13 -13.36 41.97
C GLN A 25 -20.35 -14.57 41.44
N ARG A 26 -20.10 -14.61 40.13
CA ARG A 26 -19.28 -15.66 39.51
C ARG A 26 -17.87 -15.69 40.10
N PHE A 27 -17.22 -14.54 40.22
CA PHE A 27 -15.88 -14.44 40.81
C PHE A 27 -15.86 -14.86 42.28
N ALA A 28 -16.85 -14.44 43.07
CA ALA A 28 -16.96 -14.86 44.47
C ALA A 28 -17.14 -16.39 44.62
N THR A 29 -17.83 -17.02 43.67
CA THR A 29 -18.11 -18.47 43.70
C THR A 29 -16.93 -19.30 43.19
N LEU A 30 -16.29 -18.86 42.10
CA LEU A 30 -15.33 -19.66 41.34
C LEU A 30 -13.87 -19.22 41.51
N GLY A 31 -13.66 -18.06 42.12
CA GLY A 31 -12.35 -17.44 42.30
C GLY A 31 -11.75 -16.91 40.99
N ASP A 32 -10.48 -16.55 41.08
CA ASP A 32 -9.70 -16.12 39.93
C ASP A 32 -9.25 -17.31 39.09
N ARG A 33 -9.71 -17.36 37.83
CA ARG A 33 -9.32 -18.40 36.87
C ARG A 33 -7.90 -18.22 36.34
N HIS A 34 -7.34 -17.03 36.42
CA HIS A 34 -5.98 -16.71 35.97
C HIS A 34 -4.96 -16.66 37.11
N ALA A 35 -5.31 -17.10 38.32
CA ALA A 35 -4.42 -17.02 39.49
C ALA A 35 -3.00 -17.60 39.26
N GLY A 36 -2.86 -18.58 38.35
CA GLY A 36 -1.58 -19.20 37.99
C GLY A 36 -0.89 -18.65 36.75
N ILE A 37 -1.43 -17.61 36.09
CA ILE A 37 -0.93 -17.15 34.78
C ILE A 37 0.55 -16.71 34.83
N ASP A 38 0.95 -16.08 35.93
CA ASP A 38 2.33 -15.59 36.12
C ASP A 38 3.26 -16.61 36.79
N ALA A 39 2.72 -17.77 37.22
CA ALA A 39 3.49 -18.76 37.97
C ALA A 39 4.47 -19.57 37.10
N THR A 40 4.24 -19.62 35.79
CA THR A 40 5.08 -20.39 34.86
C THR A 40 5.27 -19.62 33.55
N PRO A 41 6.32 -18.79 33.45
CA PRO A 41 6.63 -18.11 32.19
C PRO A 41 6.99 -19.14 31.11
N GLY A 42 6.38 -19.02 29.93
CA GLY A 42 6.68 -19.87 28.77
C GLY A 42 7.89 -19.37 27.97
N SER A 43 8.58 -20.28 27.29
CA SER A 43 9.59 -19.94 26.26
C SER A 43 8.92 -19.70 24.91
N LEU A 44 9.45 -18.75 24.13
CA LEU A 44 9.02 -18.48 22.75
C LEU A 44 9.78 -19.33 21.71
N GLU A 45 10.80 -20.10 22.11
CA GLU A 45 11.69 -20.82 21.17
C GLU A 45 10.93 -21.71 20.18
N GLN A 46 9.97 -22.51 20.65
CA GLN A 46 9.17 -23.39 19.77
C GLN A 46 8.35 -22.61 18.72
N LEU A 47 7.86 -21.41 19.08
CA LEU A 47 7.13 -20.55 18.15
C LEU A 47 8.09 -19.91 17.13
N LEU A 48 9.32 -19.57 17.54
CA LEU A 48 10.35 -19.03 16.66
C LEU A 48 10.85 -20.10 15.67
N GLU A 49 11.07 -21.33 16.13
CA GLU A 49 11.40 -22.47 15.27
C GLU A 49 10.31 -22.75 14.23
N LEU A 50 9.04 -22.72 14.65
CA LEU A 50 7.89 -22.83 13.76
C LEU A 50 7.90 -21.74 12.69
N SER A 51 8.15 -20.49 13.09
CA SER A 51 8.24 -19.35 12.18
C SER A 51 9.35 -19.53 11.14
N ALA A 52 10.55 -19.95 11.57
CA ALA A 52 11.67 -20.18 10.67
C ALA A 52 11.38 -21.31 9.65
N ARG A 53 10.66 -22.36 10.07
CA ARG A 53 10.22 -23.43 9.16
C ARG A 53 9.23 -22.91 8.12
N HIS A 54 8.23 -22.13 8.53
CA HIS A 54 7.28 -21.52 7.60
C HIS A 54 7.96 -20.62 6.57
N GLU A 55 8.93 -19.80 6.99
CA GLU A 55 9.72 -18.99 6.06
C GLU A 55 10.47 -19.84 5.04
N HIS A 56 11.08 -20.95 5.46
CA HIS A 56 11.76 -21.90 4.57
C HIS A 56 10.79 -22.55 3.56
N GLU A 57 9.55 -22.82 3.99
CA GLU A 57 8.47 -23.36 3.16
C GLU A 57 7.79 -22.30 2.27
N GLY A 58 8.24 -21.04 2.33
CA GLY A 58 7.70 -19.93 1.54
C GLY A 58 6.42 -19.28 2.11
N LEU A 59 6.04 -19.66 3.34
CA LEU A 59 4.98 -19.02 4.11
C LEU A 59 5.57 -17.83 4.89
N GLY A 60 5.66 -16.69 4.22
CA GLY A 60 6.13 -15.43 4.82
C GLY A 60 5.12 -14.79 5.77
N ASP A 61 5.43 -13.57 6.22
CA ASP A 61 4.59 -12.82 7.18
C ASP A 61 3.17 -12.57 6.66
N ALA A 62 2.22 -12.54 7.59
CA ALA A 62 0.84 -12.19 7.30
C ALA A 62 0.75 -10.68 6.95
N PRO A 63 -0.21 -10.28 6.09
CA PRO A 63 -0.38 -8.88 5.76
C PRO A 63 -0.84 -8.09 6.99
N TRP A 64 -0.09 -7.06 7.35
CA TRP A 64 -0.45 -6.19 8.46
C TRP A 64 -1.70 -5.36 8.12
N PRO A 65 -2.51 -4.95 9.11
CA PRO A 65 -3.65 -4.08 8.87
C PRO A 65 -3.23 -2.79 8.13
N PRO A 66 -4.07 -2.24 7.25
CA PRO A 66 -3.67 -1.24 6.25
C PRO A 66 -3.13 0.07 6.84
N HIS A 67 -3.48 0.40 8.08
CA HIS A 67 -3.05 1.61 8.78
C HIS A 67 -1.67 1.51 9.42
N TYR A 68 -1.07 0.30 9.50
CA TYR A 68 0.30 0.14 10.00
C TYR A 68 1.32 0.54 8.95
N LYS A 69 2.50 1.00 9.40
CA LYS A 69 3.64 1.18 8.47
C LYS A 69 4.02 -0.17 7.85
N LYS A 70 4.47 -0.15 6.59
CA LYS A 70 4.95 -1.37 5.92
C LYS A 70 6.26 -1.84 6.54
N GLN A 71 6.36 -3.14 6.76
CA GLN A 71 7.59 -3.78 7.24
C GLN A 71 8.45 -4.28 6.07
N ALA A 72 9.73 -4.48 6.32
CA ALA A 72 10.63 -5.12 5.36
C ALA A 72 10.22 -6.59 5.17
N GLY A 73 10.14 -7.05 3.92
CA GLY A 73 9.70 -8.42 3.60
C GLY A 73 8.17 -8.62 3.55
N GLU A 74 7.38 -7.59 3.88
CA GLU A 74 5.92 -7.70 3.84
C GLU A 74 5.41 -7.82 2.38
N PRO A 75 4.59 -8.84 2.06
CA PRO A 75 4.01 -8.95 0.74
C PRO A 75 3.10 -7.75 0.42
N PRO A 76 2.88 -7.42 -0.86
CA PRO A 76 1.99 -6.32 -1.23
C PRO A 76 0.58 -6.50 -0.63
N ARG A 77 0.15 -5.59 0.25
CA ARG A 77 -1.19 -5.60 0.88
C ARG A 77 -2.36 -5.46 -0.10
N VAL A 78 -2.08 -5.05 -1.34
CA VAL A 78 -3.09 -4.98 -2.39
C VAL A 78 -3.24 -6.38 -2.97
N GLN A 79 -4.47 -6.89 -3.04
CA GLN A 79 -4.71 -8.17 -3.73
C GLN A 79 -4.07 -8.16 -5.13
N PRO A 80 -3.46 -9.27 -5.59
CA PRO A 80 -2.79 -9.32 -6.88
C PRO A 80 -3.66 -8.83 -8.05
N SER A 81 -4.96 -9.11 -8.02
CA SER A 81 -5.94 -8.66 -9.02
C SER A 81 -6.14 -7.13 -9.08
N ARG A 82 -5.83 -6.42 -7.99
CA ARG A 82 -5.94 -4.96 -7.85
C ARG A 82 -4.58 -4.25 -7.94
N ALA A 83 -3.47 -5.00 -7.98
CA ALA A 83 -2.15 -4.42 -8.18
C ALA A 83 -2.06 -3.88 -9.62
N ARG A 84 -2.13 -2.55 -9.78
CA ARG A 84 -1.93 -1.91 -11.09
C ARG A 84 -0.44 -1.94 -11.42
N ALA A 85 0.02 -3.04 -12.03
CA ALA A 85 1.26 -3.01 -12.80
C ALA A 85 1.07 -1.97 -13.92
N ALA A 86 2.06 -1.07 -14.11
CA ALA A 86 2.04 -0.14 -15.22
C ALA A 86 2.23 -0.93 -16.53
N LYS A 87 1.13 -1.45 -17.10
CA LYS A 87 1.11 -2.29 -18.31
C LYS A 87 1.61 -1.54 -19.56
N LEU A 88 1.72 -0.21 -19.48
CA LEU A 88 2.04 0.66 -20.59
C LEU A 88 3.37 1.36 -20.34
N PRO A 89 4.24 1.49 -21.38
CA PRO A 89 5.50 2.21 -21.28
C PRO A 89 5.27 3.72 -21.22
N LEU A 90 4.85 4.20 -20.05
CA LEU A 90 4.46 5.59 -19.82
C LEU A 90 5.62 6.39 -19.23
N ILE A 91 5.90 7.55 -19.80
CA ILE A 91 6.88 8.52 -19.29
C ILE A 91 6.21 9.85 -18.96
N GLU A 92 6.71 10.56 -17.97
CA GLU A 92 6.29 11.92 -17.62
C GLU A 92 7.22 12.93 -18.31
N ILE A 93 6.65 13.92 -19.00
CA ILE A 93 7.45 14.89 -19.77
C ILE A 93 7.65 16.18 -18.99
N GLY A 94 6.59 16.66 -18.34
CA GLY A 94 6.64 17.93 -17.62
C GLY A 94 5.36 18.21 -16.87
N ARG A 95 5.47 19.13 -15.90
CA ARG A 95 4.38 19.64 -15.09
C ARG A 95 4.48 21.15 -14.92
N ALA A 96 3.35 21.84 -15.04
CA ALA A 96 3.27 23.29 -14.88
C ALA A 96 1.90 23.70 -14.33
N LYS A 97 1.83 24.86 -13.68
CA LYS A 97 0.56 25.46 -13.26
C LYS A 97 -0.33 25.76 -14.47
N ARG A 98 0.25 26.32 -15.54
CA ARG A 98 -0.47 26.59 -16.79
C ARG A 98 -0.30 25.44 -17.79
N GLN A 99 -1.42 25.02 -18.38
CA GLN A 99 -1.44 23.95 -19.40
C GLN A 99 -0.52 24.27 -20.59
N GLN A 100 -0.41 25.54 -20.99
CA GLN A 100 0.43 25.97 -22.11
C GLN A 100 1.92 25.70 -21.86
N ASP A 101 2.41 25.94 -20.64
CA ASP A 101 3.81 25.74 -20.28
C ASP A 101 4.16 24.25 -20.27
N ALA A 102 3.25 23.40 -19.77
CA ALA A 102 3.42 21.94 -19.80
C ALA A 102 3.40 21.39 -21.25
N LEU A 103 2.54 21.93 -22.12
CA LEU A 103 2.52 21.59 -23.55
C LEU A 103 3.76 22.09 -24.31
N ALA A 104 4.32 23.23 -23.92
CA ALA A 104 5.60 23.70 -24.46
C ALA A 104 6.75 22.72 -24.12
N GLY A 105 6.72 22.13 -22.93
CA GLY A 105 7.59 21.02 -22.54
C GLY A 105 7.49 19.82 -23.49
N LEU A 106 6.27 19.38 -23.80
CA LEU A 106 6.03 18.33 -24.79
C LEU A 106 6.60 18.68 -26.17
N LYS A 107 6.46 19.92 -26.61
CA LYS A 107 7.00 20.37 -27.91
C LYS A 107 8.53 20.27 -27.93
N ARG A 108 9.21 20.72 -26.86
CA ARG A 108 10.66 20.58 -26.71
C ARG A 108 11.09 19.11 -26.70
N TRP A 109 10.37 18.27 -25.96
CA TRP A 109 10.65 16.84 -25.93
C TRP A 109 10.50 16.18 -27.31
N LYS A 110 9.44 16.50 -28.07
CA LYS A 110 9.25 15.98 -29.44
C LYS A 110 10.38 16.42 -30.39
N ALA A 111 10.92 17.63 -30.20
CA ALA A 111 12.05 18.13 -30.97
C ALA A 111 13.36 17.38 -30.64
N ARG A 112 13.57 16.98 -29.39
CA ARG A 112 14.73 16.17 -28.98
C ARG A 112 14.59 14.71 -29.42
N HIS A 113 13.39 14.15 -29.31
CA HIS A 113 13.08 12.75 -29.59
C HIS A 113 12.30 12.55 -30.89
N ARG A 114 12.78 13.14 -32.00
CA ARG A 114 12.06 13.12 -33.29
C ARG A 114 11.68 11.72 -33.76
N LYS A 115 12.59 10.74 -33.55
CA LYS A 115 12.37 9.34 -33.93
C LYS A 115 11.22 8.70 -33.15
N ALA A 116 11.10 8.98 -31.85
CA ALA A 116 9.99 8.46 -31.03
C ALA A 116 8.70 9.23 -31.32
N ALA A 117 8.79 10.55 -31.48
CA ALA A 117 7.65 11.42 -31.76
C ALA A 117 6.93 11.09 -33.07
N ALA A 118 7.64 10.52 -34.05
CA ALA A 118 7.06 10.07 -35.32
C ALA A 118 6.06 8.92 -35.17
N TYR A 119 6.15 8.15 -34.09
CA TYR A 119 5.23 7.03 -33.81
C TYR A 119 4.13 7.39 -32.81
N LEU A 120 4.10 8.63 -32.31
CA LEU A 120 3.09 9.03 -31.33
C LEU A 120 1.79 9.44 -32.00
N GLU A 121 0.70 8.87 -31.51
CA GLU A 121 -0.65 9.30 -31.86
C GLU A 121 -1.13 10.39 -30.87
N PRO A 122 -2.16 11.17 -31.23
CA PRO A 122 -2.79 12.11 -30.30
C PRO A 122 -3.25 11.44 -28.98
N ALA A 123 -3.71 10.19 -29.06
CA ALA A 123 -4.15 9.40 -27.90
C ALA A 123 -3.01 8.99 -26.95
N ASP A 124 -1.76 9.02 -27.41
CA ASP A 124 -0.59 8.71 -26.58
C ASP A 124 -0.18 9.89 -25.69
N VAL A 125 -0.66 11.09 -25.98
CA VAL A 125 -0.39 12.29 -25.21
C VAL A 125 -1.48 12.46 -24.15
N LEU A 126 -1.12 12.18 -22.90
CA LEU A 126 -2.02 12.33 -21.77
C LEU A 126 -1.84 13.71 -21.14
N VAL A 127 -2.88 14.52 -21.18
CA VAL A 127 -2.94 15.84 -20.54
C VAL A 127 -3.80 15.70 -19.28
N ASP A 128 -3.17 15.55 -18.12
CA ASP A 128 -3.88 15.42 -16.86
C ASP A 128 -4.01 16.80 -16.19
N ARG A 129 -5.24 17.27 -15.96
CA ARG A 129 -5.49 18.38 -15.03
C ARG A 129 -5.62 17.82 -13.62
N MET A 130 -4.68 18.22 -12.76
CA MET A 130 -4.60 17.82 -11.37
C MET A 130 -5.04 18.99 -10.48
N ARG A 131 -5.69 18.67 -9.37
CA ARG A 131 -6.03 19.66 -8.33
C ARG A 131 -4.95 19.58 -7.24
N GLY A 132 -4.23 20.68 -7.04
CA GLY A 132 -3.38 20.88 -5.86
C GLY A 132 -4.18 21.44 -4.69
N ARG A 133 -3.49 21.80 -3.60
CA ARG A 133 -4.11 22.34 -2.37
C ARG A 133 -4.92 23.62 -2.62
N SER A 134 -4.39 24.55 -3.42
CA SER A 134 -4.99 25.86 -3.68
C SER A 134 -5.06 26.24 -5.16
N SER A 135 -4.46 25.45 -6.05
CA SER A 135 -4.42 25.73 -7.50
C SER A 135 -4.49 24.44 -8.32
N THR A 136 -5.01 24.55 -9.55
CA THR A 136 -4.90 23.47 -10.53
C THR A 136 -3.53 23.52 -11.20
N TRP A 137 -3.02 22.35 -11.54
CA TRP A 137 -1.81 22.22 -12.34
C TRP A 137 -2.00 21.14 -13.41
N THR A 138 -1.19 21.18 -14.45
CA THR A 138 -1.25 20.26 -15.58
C THR A 138 0.02 19.40 -15.60
N ARG A 139 -0.17 18.10 -15.81
CA ARG A 139 0.90 17.16 -16.09
C ARG A 139 0.75 16.60 -17.49
N ILE A 140 1.85 16.54 -18.24
CA ILE A 140 1.90 15.84 -19.52
C ILE A 140 2.65 14.51 -19.37
N ARG A 141 2.00 13.43 -19.76
CA ARG A 141 2.61 12.10 -19.88
C ARG A 141 2.50 11.60 -21.31
N VAL A 142 3.46 10.80 -21.75
CA VAL A 142 3.48 10.20 -23.08
C VAL A 142 3.51 8.69 -22.94
N ASN A 143 2.59 8.03 -23.63
CA ASN A 143 2.53 6.59 -23.72
C ASN A 143 3.32 6.11 -24.94
N LEU A 144 4.38 5.34 -24.72
CA LEU A 144 5.26 4.85 -25.78
C LEU A 144 4.77 3.52 -26.39
N ARG A 145 3.48 3.19 -26.28
CA ARG A 145 2.93 1.90 -26.76
C ARG A 145 3.18 1.68 -28.26
N HIS A 146 3.08 2.73 -29.06
CA HIS A 146 3.29 2.70 -30.51
C HIS A 146 4.76 2.91 -30.90
N VAL A 147 5.62 3.31 -29.95
CA VAL A 147 7.06 3.46 -30.20
C VAL A 147 7.73 2.08 -30.09
N PRO A 148 8.51 1.64 -31.10
CA PRO A 148 9.26 0.39 -31.04
C PRO A 148 10.19 0.34 -29.81
N PRO A 149 10.32 -0.79 -29.09
CA PRO A 149 11.08 -0.88 -27.84
C PRO A 149 12.51 -0.32 -27.90
N LYS A 150 13.21 -0.52 -29.03
CA LYS A 150 14.59 -0.02 -29.26
C LYS A 150 14.69 1.51 -29.36
N LEU A 151 13.59 2.19 -29.66
CA LEU A 151 13.51 3.64 -29.83
C LEU A 151 12.82 4.35 -28.66
N ARG A 152 12.40 3.60 -27.63
CA ARG A 152 11.73 4.18 -26.47
C ARG A 152 12.74 4.97 -25.63
N PRO A 153 12.59 6.30 -25.51
CA PRO A 153 13.41 7.04 -24.57
C PRO A 153 13.08 6.60 -23.14
N ARG A 154 14.09 6.64 -22.27
CA ARG A 154 13.90 6.45 -20.82
C ARG A 154 13.25 7.70 -20.22
N GLN A 155 12.78 7.57 -18.98
CA GLN A 155 12.35 8.73 -18.21
C GLN A 155 13.51 9.73 -18.06
N GLU A 156 13.28 10.98 -18.44
CA GLU A 156 14.23 12.09 -18.32
C GLU A 156 13.77 13.07 -17.22
N CYS A 157 14.61 14.07 -16.92
CA CYS A 157 14.20 15.20 -16.09
C CYS A 157 12.98 15.89 -16.70
N LEU A 158 12.06 16.29 -15.82
CA LEU A 158 10.84 17.00 -16.22
C LEU A 158 11.20 18.39 -16.75
N ASP A 159 10.57 18.79 -17.85
CA ASP A 159 10.76 20.10 -18.45
C ASP A 159 9.43 20.61 -19.02
N PRO A 160 8.77 21.59 -18.38
CA PRO A 160 9.14 22.22 -17.11
C PRO A 160 8.90 21.30 -15.90
N ASP A 161 9.67 21.50 -14.83
CA ASP A 161 9.47 20.87 -13.52
C ASP A 161 9.01 21.90 -12.47
N GLU A 162 7.86 22.53 -12.70
CA GLU A 162 7.34 23.45 -11.69
C GLU A 162 6.96 22.66 -10.43
N LYS A 163 7.36 23.18 -9.26
CA LYS A 163 6.92 22.62 -7.98
C LYS A 163 5.42 22.85 -7.80
N THR A 164 4.63 21.88 -8.22
CA THR A 164 3.16 21.90 -8.12
C THR A 164 2.65 21.26 -6.82
N LEU A 165 3.55 20.68 -6.04
CA LEU A 165 3.30 19.95 -4.79
C LEU A 165 3.90 20.64 -3.57
N GLU A 166 4.21 21.94 -3.57
CA GLU A 166 4.72 22.60 -2.36
C GLU A 166 3.66 22.59 -1.24
N SER A 167 3.74 21.51 -0.46
CA SER A 167 3.65 21.48 0.98
C SER A 167 4.37 22.70 1.53
N SER A 168 3.61 23.64 2.10
CA SER A 168 4.06 24.36 3.28
C SER A 168 3.73 23.49 4.49
#